data_AF-A0A922I580-F1
#
_entry.id   AF-A0A922I580-F1
#
_cell.length_a   1.000
_cell.length_b   1.000
_cell.length_c   1.000
_cell.angle_alpha   90.00
_cell.angle_beta   90.00
_cell.angle_gamma   90.00
#
_symmetry.space_group_name_H-M   'P 1'
#
loop_
_entity.id
_entity.type
_entity.pdbx_description
1 polymer ?
#
loop_
_entity_poly.entity_id
_entity_poly.type
_entity_poly.pdbx_seq_one_letter_code
_entity_poly.pdbx_strand_id
1 'polypeptide(L)'
;MYIFPKGTWFFVGDYQRIEGKGQFMSMPALFTYPNVYYRSGSIIPIQKPNITSEATRQEPFSLLVILENELSAATGQLYLDAVKNQNLNIESKHLGYRNQSDYRGNHHPWILSTAAIYLD
;
A
#
# COMPACT_ATOMS: atom_id res chain seq x y z
N MET A 1 -16.69 -9.17 -15.24
CA MET A 1 -15.37 -9.45 -15.82
C MET A 1 -14.54 -8.17 -15.70
N TYR A 2 -13.30 -8.26 -15.21
CA TYR A 2 -12.43 -7.11 -14.95
C TYR A 2 -11.20 -7.17 -15.85
N ILE A 3 -10.68 -6.03 -16.29
CA ILE A 3 -9.39 -5.98 -16.97
C ILE A 3 -8.28 -5.76 -15.94
N PHE A 4 -7.30 -6.67 -15.89
CA PHE A 4 -6.08 -6.45 -15.11
C PHE A 4 -4.95 -6.06 -16.05
N PRO A 5 -4.38 -4.85 -15.90
CA PRO A 5 -3.16 -4.47 -16.61
C PRO A 5 -2.04 -5.46 -16.34
N LYS A 6 -1.06 -5.53 -17.26
CA LYS A 6 0.11 -6.39 -17.10
C LYS A 6 0.83 -6.09 -15.78
N GLY A 7 1.10 -7.14 -15.01
CA GLY A 7 1.86 -7.06 -13.76
C GLY A 7 1.20 -7.83 -12.61
N THR A 8 1.86 -7.79 -11.46
CA THR A 8 1.46 -8.51 -10.25
C THR A 8 0.52 -7.65 -9.39
N TRP A 9 -0.62 -8.24 -9.02
CA TRP A 9 -1.66 -7.63 -8.19
C TRP A 9 -1.96 -8.51 -6.98
N PHE A 10 -2.43 -7.92 -5.87
CA PHE A 10 -2.77 -8.63 -4.64
C PHE A 10 -4.16 -8.22 -4.16
N PHE A 11 -5.04 -9.18 -3.89
CA PHE A 11 -6.37 -8.86 -3.36
C PHE A 11 -6.27 -8.23 -1.96
N VAL A 12 -6.99 -7.14 -1.70
CA VAL A 12 -6.85 -6.44 -0.41
C VAL A 12 -7.29 -7.28 0.79
N GLY A 13 -8.24 -8.19 0.61
CA GLY A 13 -8.84 -8.94 1.72
C GLY A 13 -7.94 -10.01 2.33
N ASP A 14 -7.24 -10.79 1.51
CA ASP A 14 -6.41 -11.91 1.93
C ASP A 14 -5.05 -11.97 1.23
N TYR A 15 -4.78 -10.98 0.38
CA TYR A 15 -3.53 -10.82 -0.35
C TYR A 15 -3.18 -11.95 -1.32
N GLN A 16 -4.20 -12.62 -1.85
CA GLN A 16 -3.99 -13.53 -2.96
C GLN A 16 -3.39 -12.79 -4.16
N ARG A 17 -2.29 -13.36 -4.67
CA ARG A 17 -1.56 -12.88 -5.84
C ARG A 17 -2.32 -13.21 -7.13
N ILE A 18 -2.42 -12.23 -8.02
CA ILE A 18 -3.05 -12.33 -9.33
C ILE A 18 -2.08 -11.78 -10.38
N GLU A 19 -1.85 -12.57 -11.41
CA GLU A 19 -1.06 -12.18 -12.57
C GLU A 19 -1.94 -11.53 -13.63
N GLY A 20 -1.87 -10.20 -13.71
CA GLY A 20 -2.52 -9.44 -14.76
C GLY A 20 -1.83 -9.65 -16.09
N LYS A 21 -2.60 -9.97 -17.13
CA LYS A 21 -2.08 -10.21 -18.48
C LYS A 21 -2.44 -9.11 -19.49
N GLY A 22 -3.04 -8.00 -19.03
CA GLY A 22 -3.59 -6.96 -19.90
C GLY A 22 -4.88 -7.37 -20.60
N GLN A 23 -5.59 -8.35 -20.04
CA GLN A 23 -6.79 -8.94 -20.61
C GLN A 23 -7.90 -9.03 -19.57
N PHE A 24 -9.10 -9.32 -20.04
CA PHE A 24 -10.24 -9.61 -19.20
C PHE A 24 -10.03 -10.90 -18.40
N MET A 25 -10.32 -10.84 -17.10
CA MET A 25 -10.25 -11.94 -16.16
C MET A 25 -11.56 -12.04 -15.39
N SER A 26 -12.02 -13.27 -15.14
CA SER A 26 -13.14 -13.52 -14.26
C SER A 26 -12.64 -13.59 -12.82
N MET A 27 -13.13 -12.68 -11.98
CA MET A 27 -12.86 -12.69 -10.54
C MET A 27 -14.15 -13.01 -9.80
N PRO A 28 -14.10 -13.85 -8.74
CA PRO A 28 -15.24 -14.02 -7.86
C PRO A 28 -15.67 -12.66 -7.31
N ALA A 29 -16.93 -12.28 -7.50
CA ALA A 29 -17.49 -11.16 -6.77
C ALA A 29 -17.93 -11.67 -5.40
N LEU A 30 -17.18 -11.33 -4.36
CA LEU A 30 -17.61 -11.63 -3.00
C LEU A 30 -18.80 -10.72 -2.66
N PHE A 31 -19.87 -11.30 -2.11
CA PHE A 31 -21.02 -10.51 -1.66
C PHE A 31 -20.64 -9.51 -0.56
N THR A 32 -19.61 -9.85 0.21
CA THR A 32 -19.19 -9.13 1.42
C THR A 32 -18.13 -8.06 1.17
N TYR A 33 -17.37 -8.15 0.07
CA TYR A 33 -16.22 -7.27 -0.17
C TYR A 33 -16.12 -6.83 -1.63
N PRO A 34 -15.87 -5.53 -1.90
CA PRO A 34 -15.57 -5.08 -3.24
C PRO A 34 -14.23 -5.64 -3.74
N ASN A 35 -14.12 -5.79 -5.07
CA ASN A 35 -12.91 -6.23 -5.73
C ASN A 35 -11.87 -5.10 -5.78
N VAL A 36 -11.01 -5.03 -4.75
CA VAL A 36 -9.92 -4.07 -4.64
C VAL A 36 -8.59 -4.81 -4.62
N TYR A 37 -7.59 -4.27 -5.31
CA TYR A 37 -6.27 -4.90 -5.44
C TYR A 37 -5.15 -3.88 -5.24
N TYR A 38 -4.08 -4.31 -4.56
CA TYR A 38 -2.81 -3.61 -4.50
C TYR A 38 -1.92 -4.00 -5.67
N ARG A 39 -1.17 -3.05 -6.23
CA ARG A 39 -0.18 -3.30 -7.29
C ARG A 39 1.20 -3.50 -6.68
N SER A 40 1.92 -4.55 -7.10
CA SER A 40 3.34 -4.71 -6.78
C SER A 40 4.15 -3.49 -7.20
N GLY A 41 5.18 -3.16 -6.41
CA GLY A 41 6.04 -2.00 -6.61
C GLY A 41 5.49 -0.70 -6.00
N SER A 42 4.40 -0.77 -5.24
CA SER A 42 3.77 0.40 -4.61
C SER A 42 4.09 0.45 -3.11
N ILE A 43 4.33 1.66 -2.61
CA ILE A 43 4.26 1.99 -1.18
C ILE A 43 3.02 2.84 -0.96
N ILE A 44 2.11 2.35 -0.12
CA ILE A 44 0.82 3.00 0.15
C ILE A 44 0.82 3.45 1.62
N PRO A 45 0.84 4.77 1.89
CA PRO A 45 0.59 5.29 3.23
C PRO A 45 -0.86 5.04 3.62
N ILE A 46 -1.07 4.49 4.82
CA ILE A 46 -2.39 4.28 5.40
C ILE A 46 -2.42 4.84 6.83
N GLN A 47 -3.57 5.34 7.27
CA GLN A 47 -3.82 5.68 8.67
C GLN A 47 -4.88 4.75 9.22
N LYS A 48 -4.79 4.47 10.53
CA LYS A 48 -5.83 3.72 11.22
C LYS A 48 -7.14 4.51 11.16
N PRO A 49 -8.23 3.93 10.63
CA PRO A 49 -9.49 4.63 10.53
C PRO A 49 -10.07 4.93 11.92
N ASN A 50 -10.67 6.11 12.05
CA ASN A 50 -11.42 6.53 13.23
C ASN A 50 -12.80 7.08 12.81
N ILE A 51 -13.67 7.39 13.77
CA ILE A 51 -15.06 7.84 13.51
C ILE A 51 -15.08 9.14 12.70
N THR A 52 -14.06 9.99 12.85
CA THR A 52 -13.90 11.22 12.08
C THR A 52 -12.55 11.27 11.39
N SER A 53 -12.46 12.03 10.29
CA SER A 53 -11.19 12.31 9.61
C SER A 53 -10.23 13.10 10.50
N GLU A 54 -10.75 13.95 11.39
CA GLU A 54 -9.93 14.70 12.35
C GLU A 54 -9.23 13.75 13.33
N ALA A 55 -9.97 12.80 13.90
CA ALA A 55 -9.39 11.78 14.78
C ALA A 55 -8.44 10.84 14.01
N THR A 56 -8.78 10.47 12.76
CA THR A 56 -7.91 9.65 11.89
C THR A 56 -6.57 10.35 11.61
N ARG A 57 -6.57 11.67 11.42
CA ARG A 57 -5.34 12.45 11.17
C ARG A 57 -4.37 12.46 12.36
N GLN A 58 -4.86 12.19 13.58
CA GLN A 58 -4.01 12.04 14.77
C GLN A 58 -3.36 10.66 14.87
N GLU A 59 -3.82 9.68 14.09
CA GLU A 59 -3.23 8.34 14.07
C GLU A 59 -1.94 8.35 13.23
N PRO A 60 -0.86 7.68 13.68
CA PRO A 60 0.35 7.54 12.90
C PRO A 60 0.11 6.91 11.53
N PHE A 61 0.91 7.31 10.55
CA PHE A 61 0.93 6.62 9.27
C PHE A 61 1.63 5.26 9.41
N SER A 62 1.00 4.23 8.86
CA SER A 62 1.65 2.96 8.54
C SER A 62 1.91 2.91 7.04
N LEU A 63 2.96 2.20 6.63
CA LEU A 63 3.25 1.96 5.22
C LEU A 63 2.92 0.52 4.85
N LEU A 64 2.05 0.35 3.85
CA LEU A 64 1.93 -0.90 3.12
C LEU A 64 2.90 -0.88 1.95
N VAL A 65 4.00 -1.61 2.08
CA VAL A 65 4.91 -1.86 0.97
C VAL A 65 4.42 -3.12 0.28
N ILE A 66 4.33 -3.13 -1.05
CA ILE A 66 3.77 -4.25 -1.82
C ILE A 66 4.84 -4.77 -2.78
N LEU A 67 5.32 -5.99 -2.55
CA LEU A 67 6.39 -6.60 -3.34
C LEU A 67 5.96 -7.96 -3.90
N GLU A 68 6.33 -8.23 -5.15
CA GLU A 68 6.11 -9.54 -5.76
C GLU A 68 7.20 -10.56 -5.41
N ASN A 69 8.42 -10.09 -5.11
CA ASN A 69 9.52 -10.90 -4.65
C ASN A 69 10.58 -10.14 -3.82
N GLU A 70 11.49 -10.88 -3.19
CA GLU A 70 12.64 -10.40 -2.41
C GLU A 70 13.52 -9.38 -3.17
N LEU A 71 13.62 -9.52 -4.49
CA LEU A 71 14.44 -8.66 -5.34
C LEU A 71 13.68 -7.41 -5.81
N SER A 72 12.39 -7.32 -5.50
CA SER A 72 11.53 -6.23 -5.93
C SER A 72 11.82 -4.96 -5.15
N ALA A 73 11.61 -3.83 -5.82
CA ALA A 73 11.60 -2.52 -5.20
C ALA A 73 10.17 -1.95 -5.24
N ALA A 74 9.86 -1.09 -4.30
CA ALA A 74 8.62 -0.34 -4.27
C ALA A 74 8.87 1.14 -4.05
N THR A 75 8.01 1.96 -4.62
CA THR A 75 8.04 3.42 -4.46
C THR A 75 6.65 3.96 -4.16
N GLY A 76 6.60 5.10 -3.48
CA GLY A 76 5.37 5.83 -3.21
C GLY A 76 5.66 7.29 -2.88
N GLN A 77 4.59 8.04 -2.71
CA GLN A 77 4.66 9.45 -2.31
C GLN A 77 3.55 9.71 -1.28
N LEU A 78 3.87 10.49 -0.26
CA LEU A 78 2.93 11.01 0.72
C LEU A 78 2.91 12.52 0.60
N TYR A 79 1.73 13.09 0.39
CA TYR A 79 1.49 14.53 0.43
C TYR A 79 0.55 14.82 1.59
N LEU A 80 0.91 15.80 2.42
CA LEU A 80 0.13 16.20 3.58
C LEU A 80 -0.08 17.69 3.56
N ASP A 81 -1.33 18.09 3.71
CA ASP A 81 -1.73 19.45 3.93
C ASP A 81 -2.26 19.61 5.35
N ALA A 82 -1.79 20.66 6.03
CA ALA A 82 -2.30 21.07 7.32
C ALA A 82 -2.64 22.55 7.27
N VAL A 83 -3.89 22.89 7.61
CA VAL A 83 -4.27 24.29 7.82
C VAL A 83 -4.05 24.61 9.29
N LYS A 84 -3.09 25.48 9.59
CA LYS A 84 -2.85 25.98 10.95
C LYS A 84 -2.83 27.50 10.92
N ASN A 85 -3.66 28.13 11.75
CA ASN A 85 -3.76 29.59 11.85
C ASN A 85 -4.00 30.28 10.49
N GLN A 86 -4.86 29.71 9.64
CA GLN A 86 -5.17 30.19 8.29
C GLN A 86 -4.01 30.13 7.27
N ASN A 87 -2.87 29.54 7.65
CA ASN A 87 -1.78 29.23 6.72
C ASN A 87 -1.83 27.75 6.31
N LEU A 88 -1.60 27.49 5.03
CA LEU A 88 -1.43 26.14 4.49
C LEU A 88 0.04 25.73 4.66
N ASN A 89 0.29 24.66 5.41
CA ASN A 89 1.55 23.93 5.36
C ASN A 89 1.37 22.70 4.46
N ILE A 90 2.26 22.49 3.50
CA ILE A 90 2.24 21.34 2.61
C ILE A 90 3.59 20.63 2.72
N GLU A 91 3.55 19.36 3.10
CA GLU A 91 4.71 18.50 3.20
C GLU A 91 4.59 17.34 2.20
N SER A 92 5.71 17.02 1.54
CA SER A 92 5.78 15.87 0.64
C SER A 92 6.95 14.99 0.99
N LYS A 93 6.71 13.69 1.11
CA LYS A 93 7.74 12.68 1.37
C LYS A 93 7.76 11.64 0.26
N HIS A 94 8.91 11.51 -0.40
CA HIS A 94 9.18 10.39 -1.29
C HIS A 94 9.50 9.15 -0.47
N LEU A 95 8.89 8.01 -0.83
CA LEU A 95 9.05 6.74 -0.15
C LEU A 95 9.69 5.75 -1.12
N GLY A 96 10.75 5.08 -0.67
CA GLY A 96 11.42 4.04 -1.42
C GLY A 96 11.75 2.86 -0.51
N TYR A 97 11.56 1.65 -1.03
CA TYR A 97 11.93 0.41 -0.35
C TYR A 97 12.55 -0.55 -1.36
N ARG A 98 13.68 -1.15 -0.96
CA ARG A 98 14.32 -2.26 -1.67
C ARG A 98 14.95 -3.15 -0.62
N ASN A 99 14.67 -4.46 -0.66
CA ASN A 99 15.35 -5.37 0.25
C ASN A 99 16.85 -5.41 -0.13
N GLN A 100 17.73 -5.23 0.85
CA GLN A 100 19.16 -5.49 0.66
C GLN A 100 19.35 -7.00 0.82
N SER A 101 19.81 -7.63 -0.26
CA SER A 101 20.02 -9.06 -0.38
C SER A 101 21.01 -9.58 0.67
N ASP A 102 20.54 -9.98 1.85
CA ASP A 102 21.23 -10.97 2.69
C ASP A 102 20.38 -11.64 3.79
N TYR A 103 19.09 -11.32 3.94
CA TYR A 103 18.24 -11.97 4.94
C TYR A 103 17.53 -13.22 4.40
N ARG A 104 18.08 -14.41 4.70
CA ARG A 104 17.42 -15.72 4.50
C ARG A 104 16.62 -16.13 5.75
N GLY A 105 15.57 -15.39 6.08
CA GLY A 105 14.66 -15.70 7.19
C GLY A 105 13.35 -16.29 6.70
N ASN A 106 12.86 -17.36 7.33
CA ASN A 106 11.58 -18.02 7.02
C ASN A 106 10.38 -17.16 7.45
N HIS A 107 10.09 -16.07 6.75
CA HIS A 107 8.89 -15.25 6.96
C HIS A 107 8.00 -15.29 5.72
N HIS A 108 6.68 -15.20 5.94
CA HIS A 108 5.69 -15.26 4.86
C HIS A 108 6.03 -14.25 3.76
N PRO A 109 6.32 -14.69 2.53
CA PRO A 109 7.31 -14.00 1.71
C PRO A 109 6.86 -12.69 1.06
N TRP A 110 5.58 -12.31 1.08
CA TRP A 110 5.08 -11.29 0.13
C TRP A 110 4.38 -10.06 0.73
N ILE A 111 4.28 -9.88 2.05
CA ILE A 111 3.71 -8.65 2.66
C ILE A 111 4.46 -8.21 3.90
N LEU A 112 4.71 -6.91 3.96
CA LEU A 112 5.85 -6.29 4.59
C LEU A 112 5.69 -5.90 6.06
N SER A 113 6.88 -5.80 6.66
CA SER A 113 7.27 -4.86 7.71
C SER A 113 6.38 -3.62 7.78
N THR A 114 5.68 -3.47 8.91
CA THR A 114 5.03 -2.23 9.31
C THR A 114 6.08 -1.29 9.89
N ALA A 115 6.51 -0.28 9.14
CA ALA A 115 7.19 0.86 9.73
C ALA A 115 6.15 1.95 10.01
N ALA A 116 6.03 2.36 11.29
CA ALA A 116 5.31 3.57 11.63
C ALA A 116 6.16 4.77 11.21
N ILE A 117 5.58 5.68 10.43
CA ILE A 117 6.19 6.98 10.20
C ILE A 117 5.51 7.95 11.14
N TYR A 118 6.27 8.41 12.14
CA TYR A 118 5.95 9.60 12.89
C TYR A 118 6.42 10.79 12.06
N LEU A 119 5.54 11.78 11.93
CA LEU A 119 5.86 13.06 11.32
C LEU A 119 5.90 14.06 12.47
N ASP A 120 6.97 14.85 12.52
CA ASP A 120 7.22 15.84 13.58
C ASP A 120 6.39 17.11 13.38
#